data_AF-A0A661HXF7-F1
#
_entry.id   AF-A0A661HXF7-F1
#
_cell.length_a   1.000
_cell.length_b   1.000
_cell.length_c   1.000
_cell.angle_alpha   90.00
_cell.angle_beta   90.00
_cell.angle_gamma   90.00
#
_symmetry.space_group_name_H-M   'P 1'
#
loop_
_entity.id
_entity.type
_entity.pdbx_description
1 polymer ?
#
loop_
_entity_poly.entity_id
_entity_poly.type
_entity_poly.pdbx_seq_one_letter_code
_entity_poly.pdbx_strand_id
1 'polypeptide(L)'
;MLVTYGAYKIRAHELDQKLTVQITSDLGEVHLKDDDHRSNDFPNEVCFYIQDATEKSEAMGLKKFSFGEYTFILGVNYAGELFLFYSIELSIGKKVIDGKDAINFAFLKDPRR
;
A
#
# COMPACT_ATOMS: atom_id res chain seq x y z
N MET A 1 -1.81 8.25 10.22
CA MET A 1 -2.58 8.89 9.15
C MET A 1 -3.49 7.87 8.50
N LEU A 2 -4.73 8.24 8.20
CA LEU A 2 -5.70 7.40 7.49
C LEU A 2 -6.19 8.15 6.26
N VAL A 3 -6.18 7.50 5.10
CA VAL A 3 -6.65 8.05 3.83
C VAL A 3 -7.61 7.04 3.20
N THR A 4 -8.76 7.51 2.74
CA THR A 4 -9.62 6.73 1.85
C THR A 4 -9.31 7.11 0.40
N TYR A 5 -9.19 6.09 -0.45
CA TYR A 5 -8.92 6.25 -1.87
C TYR A 5 -9.56 5.09 -2.64
N GLY A 6 -10.66 5.38 -3.33
CA GLY A 6 -11.52 4.36 -3.92
C GLY A 6 -12.13 3.48 -2.84
N ALA A 7 -12.16 2.17 -3.10
CA ALA A 7 -12.58 1.16 -2.12
C ALA A 7 -11.56 0.89 -1.00
N TYR A 8 -10.38 1.53 -1.04
CA TYR A 8 -9.27 1.24 -0.14
C TYR A 8 -9.16 2.26 0.99
N LYS A 9 -8.85 1.75 2.18
CA LYS A 9 -8.46 2.50 3.37
C LYS A 9 -6.99 2.26 3.65
N ILE A 10 -6.21 3.32 3.55
CA ILE A 10 -4.75 3.31 3.69
C ILE A 10 -4.38 3.93 5.03
N ARG A 11 -3.82 3.12 5.93
CA ARG A 11 -3.37 3.57 7.25
C ARG A 11 -1.84 3.51 7.35
N ALA A 12 -1.21 4.68 7.27
CA ALA A 12 0.20 4.86 7.54
C ALA A 12 0.41 5.20 9.04
N HIS A 13 1.24 4.44 9.73
CA HIS A 13 1.55 4.64 11.15
C HIS A 13 2.88 4.01 11.54
N GLU A 14 3.42 4.37 12.70
CA GLU A 14 4.60 3.72 13.24
C GLU A 14 4.20 2.49 14.09
N LEU A 15 4.90 1.37 13.89
CA LEU A 15 4.77 0.14 14.68
C LEU A 15 6.16 -0.50 14.79
N ASP A 16 6.57 -0.93 15.98
CA ASP A 16 7.89 -1.52 16.22
C ASP A 16 9.07 -0.64 15.70
N GLN A 17 8.93 0.70 15.82
CA GLN A 17 9.88 1.71 15.28
C GLN A 17 10.05 1.68 13.75
N LYS A 18 9.07 1.11 13.03
CA LYS A 18 9.04 1.02 11.57
C LYS A 18 7.79 1.67 11.03
N LEU A 19 7.85 2.21 9.81
CA LEU A 19 6.65 2.65 9.12
C LEU A 19 5.86 1.44 8.64
N THR A 20 4.61 1.41 9.05
CA THR A 20 3.66 0.38 8.65
C THR A 20 2.56 1.03 7.84
N VAL A 21 2.30 0.47 6.66
CA VAL A 21 1.19 0.88 5.80
C VAL A 21 0.25 -0.30 5.70
N GLN A 22 -0.87 -0.18 6.40
CA GLN A 22 -1.96 -1.14 6.32
C GLN A 22 -2.93 -0.70 5.24
N ILE A 23 -3.26 -1.62 4.33
CA ILE A 23 -4.32 -1.43 3.35
C ILE A 23 -5.48 -2.34 3.75
N THR A 24 -6.67 -1.76 3.83
CA THR A 24 -7.90 -2.49 4.15
C THR A 24 -9.03 -2.04 3.24
N SER A 25 -10.10 -2.80 3.15
CA SER A 25 -11.32 -2.41 2.46
C SER A 25 -12.54 -2.86 3.27
N ASP A 26 -13.66 -2.16 3.10
CA ASP A 26 -14.96 -2.63 3.60
C ASP A 26 -15.64 -3.60 2.61
N LEU A 27 -15.13 -3.72 1.38
CA LEU A 27 -15.73 -4.53 0.31
C LEU A 27 -15.26 -5.99 0.32
N GLY A 28 -14.18 -6.31 1.03
CA GLY A 28 -13.59 -7.65 1.05
C GLY A 28 -12.20 -7.66 1.67
N GLU A 29 -11.55 -8.82 1.62
CA GLU A 29 -10.19 -8.99 2.12
C GLU A 29 -9.18 -8.45 1.11
N VAL A 30 -8.21 -7.66 1.57
CA VAL A 30 -7.17 -7.10 0.72
C VAL A 30 -5.96 -8.01 0.77
N HIS A 31 -5.42 -8.35 -0.39
CA HIS A 31 -4.20 -9.16 -0.51
C HIS A 31 -3.12 -8.43 -1.31
N LEU A 32 -1.86 -8.79 -1.01
CA LEU A 32 -0.73 -8.41 -1.85
C LEU A 32 -0.73 -9.23 -3.13
N LYS A 33 -0.41 -8.58 -4.25
CA LYS A 33 -0.08 -9.31 -5.47
C LYS A 33 1.39 -9.70 -5.45
N ASP A 34 1.64 -10.97 -5.12
CA ASP A 34 2.98 -11.51 -4.83
C ASP A 34 3.92 -11.61 -6.02
N ASP A 35 3.38 -11.53 -7.25
CA ASP A 35 4.05 -11.96 -8.48
C ASP A 35 3.93 -10.95 -9.63
N ASP A 36 3.87 -9.64 -9.32
CA ASP A 36 3.84 -8.61 -10.37
C ASP A 36 5.25 -8.39 -10.96
N HIS A 37 5.68 -9.33 -11.81
CA HIS A 37 6.79 -9.17 -12.76
C HIS A 37 6.44 -8.23 -13.93
N ARG A 38 5.55 -7.26 -13.72
CA ARG A 38 5.25 -6.25 -14.74
C ARG A 38 6.53 -5.44 -14.97
N SER A 39 6.72 -4.99 -16.21
CA SER A 39 7.84 -4.11 -16.56
C SER A 39 7.72 -2.82 -15.77
N ASN A 40 8.34 -2.78 -14.61
CA ASN A 40 8.21 -1.71 -13.63
C ASN A 40 8.81 -0.42 -14.20
N ASP A 41 7.97 0.45 -14.75
CA ASP A 41 8.35 1.84 -15.05
C ASP A 41 8.67 2.62 -13.76
N PHE A 42 8.26 2.09 -12.60
CA PHE A 42 8.58 2.61 -11.27
C PHE A 42 9.37 1.60 -10.42
N PRO A 43 10.52 1.98 -9.84
CA PRO A 43 11.43 1.05 -9.17
C PRO A 43 10.89 0.44 -7.87
N ASN A 44 9.77 0.94 -7.34
CA ASN A 44 9.30 0.70 -5.99
C ASN A 44 7.76 0.69 -5.96
N GLU A 45 7.18 -0.34 -6.55
CA GLU A 45 5.74 -0.49 -6.73
C GLU A 45 5.23 -1.69 -5.93
N VAL A 46 4.09 -1.49 -5.26
CA VAL A 46 3.36 -2.57 -4.63
C VAL A 46 1.90 -2.56 -5.07
N CYS A 47 1.43 -3.71 -5.50
CA CYS A 47 0.08 -3.93 -5.98
C CYS A 47 -0.75 -4.69 -4.95
N PHE A 48 -1.98 -4.24 -4.74
CA PHE A 48 -2.98 -4.85 -3.89
C PHE A 48 -4.28 -5.07 -4.67
N TYR A 49 -5.02 -6.09 -4.27
CA TYR A 49 -6.36 -6.33 -4.78
C TYR A 49 -7.30 -6.73 -3.65
N ILE A 50 -8.60 -6.47 -3.85
CA ILE A 50 -9.64 -6.94 -2.94
C ILE A 50 -10.15 -8.28 -3.48
N GLN A 51 -9.99 -9.35 -2.72
CA GLN A 51 -10.57 -10.65 -3.00
C GLN A 51 -12.04 -10.67 -2.56
N ASP A 52 -12.88 -11.37 -3.35
CA ASP A 52 -14.31 -11.55 -3.10
C ASP A 52 -15.07 -10.22 -2.90
N ALA A 53 -14.62 -9.18 -3.61
CA ALA A 53 -15.21 -7.85 -3.52
C ALA A 53 -16.69 -7.89 -3.93
N THR A 54 -17.58 -7.38 -3.07
CA THR A 54 -19.00 -7.19 -3.40
C THR A 54 -19.19 -6.24 -4.59
N GLU A 55 -18.29 -5.27 -4.73
CA GLU A 55 -18.25 -4.32 -5.83
C GLU A 55 -16.80 -4.03 -6.24
N LYS A 56 -16.59 -3.73 -7.53
CA LYS A 56 -15.25 -3.42 -8.06
C LYS A 56 -14.90 -1.97 -7.76
N SER A 57 -13.69 -1.71 -7.25
CA SER A 57 -13.19 -0.35 -7.09
C SER A 57 -13.10 0.36 -8.45
N GLU A 58 -13.62 1.59 -8.53
CA GLU A 58 -13.47 2.44 -9.70
C GLU A 58 -11.99 2.81 -9.93
N ALA A 59 -11.61 2.96 -11.19
CA ALA A 59 -10.29 3.46 -11.56
C ALA A 59 -10.14 4.91 -11.11
N MET A 60 -8.99 5.25 -10.52
CA MET A 60 -8.73 6.56 -9.97
C MET A 60 -7.39 7.11 -10.44
N GLY A 61 -7.36 8.41 -10.75
CA GLY A 61 -6.12 9.11 -11.09
C GLY A 61 -5.18 9.25 -9.89
N LEU A 62 -3.89 9.42 -10.15
CA LEU A 62 -2.85 9.35 -9.12
C LEU A 62 -3.06 10.36 -7.97
N LYS A 63 -2.85 9.90 -6.74
CA LYS A 63 -2.93 10.73 -5.53
C LYS A 63 -1.66 10.61 -4.71
N LYS A 64 -1.00 11.75 -4.49
CA LYS A 64 0.17 11.84 -3.60
C LYS A 64 -0.28 12.02 -2.15
N PHE A 65 0.37 11.35 -1.22
CA PHE A 65 0.29 11.65 0.20
C PHE A 65 1.65 11.50 0.88
N SER A 66 1.82 12.15 2.04
CA SER A 66 3.08 12.10 2.80
C SER A 66 2.82 11.73 4.25
N PHE A 67 3.73 10.98 4.85
CA PHE A 67 3.74 10.64 6.26
C PHE A 67 5.15 10.90 6.82
N GLY A 68 5.30 11.91 7.67
CA GLY A 68 6.62 12.41 8.05
C GLY A 68 7.38 12.88 6.81
N GLU A 69 8.59 12.35 6.62
CA GLU A 69 9.46 12.63 5.47
C GLU A 69 9.18 11.73 4.26
N TYR A 70 8.32 10.72 4.42
CA TYR A 70 8.05 9.72 3.41
C TYR A 70 6.91 10.16 2.49
N THR A 71 7.12 10.03 1.19
CA THR A 71 6.12 10.36 0.16
C THR A 71 5.70 9.11 -0.60
N PHE A 72 4.40 8.98 -0.77
CA PHE A 72 3.74 7.87 -1.43
C PHE A 72 2.83 8.39 -2.55
N ILE A 73 2.67 7.60 -3.59
CA ILE A 73 1.71 7.84 -4.66
C ILE A 73 0.77 6.64 -4.73
N LEU A 74 -0.53 6.90 -4.77
CA LEU A 74 -1.58 5.91 -4.93
C LEU A 74 -2.16 5.99 -6.35
N GLY A 75 -2.52 4.85 -6.94
CA GLY A 75 -3.30 4.75 -8.16
C GLY A 75 -4.24 3.54 -8.12
N VAL A 76 -5.46 3.65 -8.65
CA VAL A 76 -6.32 2.47 -8.86
C VAL A 76 -6.51 2.26 -10.36
N ASN A 77 -6.12 1.09 -10.87
CA ASN A 77 -6.24 0.80 -12.30
C ASN A 77 -7.67 0.37 -12.70
N TYR A 78 -7.88 0.11 -13.99
CA TYR A 78 -9.17 -0.38 -14.51
C TYR A 78 -9.56 -1.77 -14.03
N ALA A 79 -8.64 -2.56 -13.46
CA ALA A 79 -8.95 -3.82 -12.80
C ALA A 79 -9.40 -3.63 -11.35
N GLY A 80 -9.36 -2.41 -10.81
CA GLY A 80 -9.67 -2.12 -9.41
C GLY A 80 -8.52 -2.44 -8.45
N GLU A 81 -7.33 -2.74 -8.99
CA GLU A 81 -6.11 -2.99 -8.21
C GLU A 81 -5.53 -1.67 -7.71
N LEU A 82 -5.12 -1.62 -6.44
CA LEU A 82 -4.44 -0.47 -5.85
C LEU A 82 -2.94 -0.61 -6.03
N PHE A 83 -2.32 0.44 -6.54
CA PHE A 83 -0.88 0.60 -6.64
C PHE A 83 -0.40 1.62 -5.62
N LEU A 84 0.63 1.23 -4.87
CA LEU A 84 1.35 2.09 -3.96
C LEU A 84 2.79 2.21 -4.46
N PHE A 85 3.16 3.43 -4.85
CA PHE A 85 4.52 3.77 -5.24
C PHE A 85 5.20 4.56 -4.13
N TYR A 86 6.50 4.32 -3.92
CA TYR A 86 7.27 4.98 -2.87
C TYR A 86 8.67 5.36 -3.37
N SER A 87 9.18 6.52 -2.96
CA SER A 87 10.37 7.13 -3.57
C SER A 87 11.71 6.68 -2.98
N ILE A 88 11.69 5.94 -1.87
CA ILE A 88 12.89 5.51 -1.13
C ILE A 88 12.95 3.98 -1.16
N GLU A 89 14.14 3.39 -1.17
CA GLU A 89 14.27 1.94 -1.07
C GLU A 89 13.83 1.46 0.33
N LEU A 90 12.75 0.69 0.38
CA LEU A 90 12.15 0.16 1.61
C LEU A 90 12.16 -1.36 1.55
N SER A 91 12.58 -2.02 2.63
CA SER A 91 12.37 -3.46 2.76
C SER A 91 10.90 -3.72 3.04
N ILE A 92 10.24 -4.42 2.13
CA ILE A 92 8.84 -4.82 2.28
C ILE A 92 8.80 -6.14 3.03
N GLY A 93 8.19 -6.13 4.22
CA GLY A 93 7.81 -7.33 4.93
C GLY A 93 6.29 -7.47 4.92
N LYS A 94 5.78 -8.59 4.41
CA LYS A 94 4.38 -8.96 4.64
C LYS A 94 4.21 -9.26 6.13
N LYS A 95 3.19 -8.67 6.75
CA LYS A 95 2.80 -8.98 8.12
C LYS A 95 1.28 -9.13 8.14
N VAL A 96 0.79 -10.11 8.88
CA VAL A 96 -0.64 -10.18 9.19
C VAL A 96 -0.87 -9.40 10.48
N ILE A 97 -1.75 -8.41 10.46
CA ILE A 97 -2.13 -7.63 11.64
C ILE A 97 -3.64 -7.74 11.79
N ASP A 98 -4.11 -8.20 12.94
CA ASP A 98 -5.54 -8.42 13.23
C ASP A 98 -6.25 -9.32 12.19
N GLY A 99 -5.52 -10.32 11.66
CA GLY A 99 -6.03 -11.23 10.64
C GLY A 99 -6.11 -10.64 9.23
N LYS A 100 -5.63 -9.40 9.02
CA LYS A 100 -5.62 -8.73 7.70
C LYS A 100 -4.19 -8.63 7.18
N ASP A 101 -4.02 -8.83 5.88
CA ASP A 101 -2.73 -8.61 5.23
C ASP A 101 -2.34 -7.13 5.37
N ALA A 102 -1.13 -6.91 5.84
CA ALA A 102 -0.52 -5.62 6.00
C ALA A 102 0.88 -5.63 5.39
N ILE A 103 1.31 -4.46 4.94
CA ILE A 103 2.69 -4.25 4.56
C ILE A 103 3.40 -3.47 5.64
N ASN A 104 4.46 -4.08 6.15
CA ASN A 104 5.47 -3.38 6.88
C ASN A 104 6.54 -2.90 5.91
N PHE A 105 6.77 -1.60 5.90
CA PHE A 105 7.94 -1.02 5.26
C PHE A 105 9.03 -0.87 6.33
N ALA A 106 9.99 -1.79 6.35
CA ALA A 106 11.18 -1.63 7.15
C ALA A 106 12.16 -0.72 6.40
N PHE A 107 12.51 0.42 6.98
CA PHE A 107 13.51 1.33 6.40
C PHE A 107 14.90 0.70 6.47
N LEU A 108 15.68 0.87 5.40
CA LEU A 108 17.09 0.47 5.34
C LEU A 108 18.00 1.42 6.15
N LYS A 109 17.52 2.61 6.52
CA LYS A 109 18.24 3.54 7.40
C LYS A 109 17.40 3.93 8.60
N ASP A 110 18.09 4.03 9.74
CA ASP A 110 17.59 4.54 11.00
C ASP A 110 16.91 5.91 10.77
N PRO A 111 15.65 6.12 11.16
CA PRO A 111 14.98 7.43 11.08
C PRO A 111 15.67 8.51 11.92
N ARG A 112 16.79 8.19 12.57
CA ARG A 112 17.71 9.13 13.19
C ARG A 112 19.16 8.84 12.79
N ARG A 113 19.59 9.27 11.59
CA ARG A 113 21.00 9.63 11.31
C ARG A 113 21.20 10.38 10.01
#